data_AF-A0A2A5M133-F1
#
_entry.id   AF-A0A2A5M133-F1
#
_cell.length_a   1.000
_cell.length_b   1.000
_cell.length_c   1.000
_cell.angle_alpha   90.00
_cell.angle_beta   90.00
_cell.angle_gamma   90.00
#
_symmetry.space_group_name_H-M   'P 1'
#
loop_
_entity.id
_entity.type
_entity.pdbx_description
1 polymer ?
#
loop_
_entity_poly.entity_id
_entity_poly.type
_entity_poly.pdbx_seq_one_letter_code
_entity_poly.pdbx_strand_id
1 'polypeptide(L)'
;MQIYKKYPTCSQIQLLKDFGDCPPKPLTTRALKYSFDIIYLSGIGDKYYSLSRLFRVFKDDSSKIRDQNLKAMLEIVKNAKKGIKAPIQDFFSTFKNLKLVQKIGTLFLLFFISPFFLLFIFFVLGKTAIHLYRMPVTGKDALGFFSPITQQKSEIVVKPKSIKKAQISLDAVISHEHIHLLQHRIFPNRQVDLLGYEFKENIRKFLNQPALKSEKTFYHLSLNEVEARLHEVVLSYYRAYGNLPIDYQGFLVMILSCDVLGEPVSRILSKYDVAVPEYDGRKYSLRDVSPAEDIAIMLGYFPDFSYAKRFVCEALSMMYGNLLVLYGDSDLAFKYLETVECSDFYTQLYGEKT
;
A
#
# COMPACT_ATOMS: atom_id res chain seq x y z
N MET A 1 -13.50 -24.61 10.05
CA MET A 1 -12.08 -24.33 9.76
C MET A 1 -11.94 -22.87 9.35
N GLN A 2 -11.30 -22.02 10.16
CA GLN A 2 -11.10 -20.61 9.82
C GLN A 2 -9.90 -20.51 8.86
N ILE A 3 -10.17 -20.19 7.59
CA ILE A 3 -9.20 -20.27 6.48
C ILE A 3 -8.19 -19.11 6.52
N TYR A 4 -8.56 -17.99 7.13
CA TYR A 4 -7.69 -16.89 7.52
C TYR A 4 -8.20 -16.28 8.83
N LYS A 5 -7.35 -15.54 9.54
CA LYS A 5 -7.74 -14.81 10.76
C LYS A 5 -7.95 -13.34 10.44
N LYS A 6 -8.96 -12.76 11.08
CA LYS A 6 -9.37 -11.36 10.91
C LYS A 6 -9.45 -10.71 12.29
N TYR A 7 -8.80 -9.57 12.44
CA TYR A 7 -8.78 -8.81 13.69
C TYR A 7 -9.21 -7.36 13.43
N PRO A 8 -10.39 -6.93 13.90
CA PRO A 8 -10.80 -5.55 13.80
C PRO A 8 -9.97 -4.67 14.74
N THR A 9 -9.57 -3.49 14.27
CA THR A 9 -8.83 -2.49 15.04
C THR A 9 -9.14 -1.08 14.51
N CYS A 10 -8.44 -0.06 15.01
CA CYS A 10 -8.51 1.30 14.48
C CYS A 10 -7.15 2.02 14.54
N SER A 11 -7.03 3.13 13.82
CA SER A 11 -5.77 3.89 13.73
C SER A 11 -5.25 4.37 15.07
N GLN A 12 -6.13 4.74 16.01
CA GLN A 12 -5.73 5.13 17.37
C GLN A 12 -5.04 3.97 18.11
N ILE A 13 -5.60 2.75 18.03
CA ILE A 13 -5.01 1.57 18.69
C ILE A 13 -3.69 1.19 18.03
N GLN A 14 -3.60 1.29 16.70
CA GLN A 14 -2.38 1.00 15.96
C GLN A 14 -1.27 2.01 16.28
N LEU A 15 -1.55 3.32 16.26
CA LEU A 15 -0.60 4.35 16.67
C LEU A 15 -0.15 4.19 18.13
N LEU A 16 -1.05 3.82 19.04
CA LEU A 16 -0.69 3.49 20.43
C LEU A 16 0.28 2.31 20.49
N LYS A 17 0.06 1.27 19.68
CA LYS A 17 0.95 0.10 19.60
C LYS A 17 2.32 0.47 19.00
N ASP A 18 2.32 1.35 18.01
CA ASP A 18 3.54 1.80 17.37
C ASP A 18 4.35 2.67 18.32
N PHE A 19 3.80 3.78 18.79
CA PHE A 19 4.57 4.74 19.59
C PHE A 19 4.64 4.41 21.09
N GLY A 20 3.74 3.59 21.62
CA GLY A 20 3.60 3.34 23.07
C GLY A 20 2.72 4.36 23.78
N ASP A 21 2.58 5.56 23.21
CA ASP A 21 1.66 6.63 23.63
C ASP A 21 0.78 7.05 22.45
N CYS A 22 -0.42 7.59 22.73
CA CYS A 22 -1.31 8.09 21.68
C CYS A 22 -2.12 9.30 22.17
N PRO A 23 -1.86 10.51 21.62
CA PRO A 23 -0.91 10.78 20.55
C PRO A 23 0.57 10.71 21.03
N PRO A 24 1.54 10.40 20.14
CA PRO A 24 2.96 10.45 20.50
C PRO A 24 3.39 11.88 20.81
N LYS A 25 4.25 12.08 21.81
CA LYS A 25 4.76 13.41 22.15
C LYS A 25 5.57 14.03 20.99
N PRO A 26 5.47 15.35 20.77
CA PRO A 26 4.72 16.33 21.54
C PRO A 26 3.35 16.63 20.93
N LEU A 27 2.82 15.73 20.08
CA LEU A 27 1.50 15.90 19.52
C LEU A 27 0.46 15.96 20.63
N THR A 28 -0.54 16.83 20.45
CA THR A 28 -1.58 17.11 21.45
C THR A 28 -2.97 16.72 20.96
N THR A 29 -3.13 16.62 19.64
CA THR A 29 -4.42 16.31 19.02
C THR A 29 -4.74 14.82 19.11
N ARG A 30 -6.02 14.49 19.35
CA ARG A 30 -6.47 13.09 19.42
C ARG A 30 -6.26 12.39 18.08
N ALA A 31 -5.60 11.24 18.12
CA ALA A 31 -5.36 10.41 16.95
C ALA A 31 -6.65 10.01 16.21
N LEU A 32 -6.49 9.77 14.91
CA LEU A 32 -7.55 9.45 13.98
C LEU A 32 -8.22 8.12 14.34
N LYS A 33 -9.55 8.05 14.21
CA LYS A 33 -10.37 6.87 14.57
C LYS A 33 -10.83 6.06 13.36
N TYR A 34 -10.00 5.93 12.33
CA TYR A 34 -10.35 5.09 11.18
C TYR A 34 -10.32 3.61 11.56
N SER A 35 -11.45 2.93 11.41
CA SER A 35 -11.56 1.49 11.65
C SER A 35 -11.05 0.69 10.45
N PHE A 36 -10.33 -0.39 10.71
CA PHE A 36 -9.88 -1.32 9.68
C PHE A 36 -9.68 -2.73 10.24
N ASP A 37 -9.52 -3.68 9.34
CA ASP A 37 -9.31 -5.07 9.69
C ASP A 37 -7.89 -5.52 9.33
N ILE A 38 -7.20 -6.19 10.24
CA ILE A 38 -5.93 -6.87 9.95
C ILE A 38 -6.25 -8.32 9.55
N ILE A 39 -5.85 -8.70 8.35
CA ILE A 39 -6.07 -10.02 7.76
C ILE A 39 -4.76 -10.80 7.74
N TYR A 40 -4.73 -11.92 8.45
CA TYR A 40 -3.56 -12.79 8.52
C TYR A 40 -3.74 -13.96 7.56
N LEU A 41 -2.92 -13.98 6.51
CA LEU A 41 -2.96 -15.01 5.47
C LEU A 41 -1.88 -16.07 5.68
N SER A 42 -2.24 -17.33 5.44
CA SER A 42 -1.28 -18.43 5.44
C SER A 42 -1.66 -19.52 4.44
N GLY A 43 -0.68 -19.97 3.65
CA GLY A 43 -0.85 -21.07 2.69
C GLY A 43 -2.05 -20.90 1.76
N ILE A 44 -2.97 -21.87 1.78
CA ILE A 44 -4.19 -21.85 0.95
C ILE A 44 -5.15 -20.70 1.29
N GLY A 45 -5.00 -20.10 2.47
CA GLY A 45 -5.80 -18.96 2.91
C GLY A 45 -5.65 -17.73 2.02
N ASP A 46 -4.50 -17.57 1.35
CA ASP A 46 -4.25 -16.48 0.41
C ASP A 46 -5.19 -16.57 -0.82
N LYS A 47 -5.28 -17.77 -1.41
CA LYS A 47 -6.18 -18.05 -2.55
C LYS A 47 -7.64 -17.91 -2.16
N TYR A 48 -8.02 -18.47 -1.02
CA TYR A 48 -9.39 -18.35 -0.52
C TYR A 48 -9.75 -16.89 -0.23
N TYR A 49 -8.83 -16.12 0.33
CA TYR A 49 -9.04 -14.70 0.60
C TYR A 49 -9.26 -13.91 -0.69
N SER A 50 -8.39 -14.05 -1.70
CA SER A 50 -8.58 -13.40 -3.00
C SER A 50 -9.93 -13.75 -3.63
N LEU A 51 -10.31 -15.03 -3.59
CA LEU A 51 -11.60 -15.49 -4.11
C LEU A 51 -12.78 -14.94 -3.30
N SER A 52 -12.67 -14.93 -1.96
CA SER A 52 -13.72 -14.40 -1.08
C SER A 52 -13.91 -12.89 -1.24
N ARG A 53 -12.82 -12.13 -1.50
CA ARG A 53 -12.89 -10.71 -1.84
C ARG A 53 -13.65 -10.50 -3.13
N LEU A 54 -13.31 -11.25 -4.18
CA LEU A 54 -14.02 -11.25 -5.44
C LEU A 54 -15.53 -11.51 -5.24
N PHE A 55 -15.90 -12.52 -4.44
CA PHE A 55 -17.30 -12.82 -4.13
C PHE A 55 -18.03 -11.74 -3.33
N ARG A 56 -17.40 -11.15 -2.31
CA ARG A 56 -17.99 -10.04 -1.54
C ARG A 56 -18.33 -8.87 -2.45
N VAL A 57 -17.45 -8.61 -3.39
CA VAL A 57 -17.51 -7.44 -4.24
C VAL A 57 -18.61 -7.55 -5.31
N PHE A 58 -19.09 -8.75 -5.64
CA PHE A 58 -20.32 -8.90 -6.42
C PHE A 58 -21.59 -8.43 -5.70
N LYS A 59 -21.57 -8.40 -4.36
CA LYS A 59 -22.72 -7.95 -3.58
C LYS A 59 -22.74 -6.44 -3.44
N ASP A 60 -21.58 -5.80 -3.56
CA ASP A 60 -21.44 -4.34 -3.47
C ASP A 60 -21.66 -3.69 -4.84
N ASP A 61 -22.17 -2.45 -4.83
CA ASP A 61 -22.32 -1.67 -6.06
C ASP A 61 -20.93 -1.40 -6.67
N SER A 62 -20.75 -1.83 -7.93
CA SER A 62 -19.47 -1.71 -8.62
C SER A 62 -18.95 -0.28 -8.74
N SER A 63 -19.82 0.72 -8.60
CA SER A 63 -19.46 2.14 -8.55
C SER A 63 -18.63 2.53 -7.32
N LYS A 64 -18.72 1.76 -6.22
CA LYS A 64 -18.10 2.09 -4.91
C LYS A 64 -16.72 1.47 -4.70
N ILE A 65 -16.27 0.61 -5.60
CA ILE A 65 -15.01 -0.12 -5.48
C ILE A 65 -13.88 0.79 -5.93
N ARG A 66 -12.81 0.87 -5.14
CA ARG A 66 -11.63 1.68 -5.46
C ARG A 66 -10.43 0.85 -5.91
N ASP A 67 -10.32 -0.39 -5.45
CA ASP A 67 -9.26 -1.32 -5.85
C ASP A 67 -9.34 -1.66 -7.35
N GLN A 68 -8.33 -1.24 -8.12
CA GLN A 68 -8.27 -1.41 -9.58
C GLN A 68 -8.15 -2.87 -10.01
N ASN A 69 -7.37 -3.68 -9.28
CA ASN A 69 -7.26 -5.11 -9.55
C ASN A 69 -8.62 -5.79 -9.39
N LEU A 70 -9.34 -5.40 -8.35
CA LEU A 70 -10.67 -5.91 -8.08
C LEU A 70 -11.70 -5.46 -9.14
N LYS A 71 -11.60 -4.23 -9.66
CA LYS A 71 -12.41 -3.78 -10.81
C LYS A 71 -12.15 -4.60 -12.07
N ALA A 72 -10.88 -4.82 -12.42
CA ALA A 72 -10.50 -5.62 -13.57
C ALA A 72 -11.04 -7.06 -13.44
N MET A 73 -10.91 -7.66 -12.26
CA MET A 73 -11.47 -8.99 -11.99
C MET A 73 -13.00 -9.02 -12.08
N LEU A 74 -13.69 -7.99 -11.57
CA LEU A 74 -15.14 -7.88 -11.70
C LEU A 74 -15.60 -7.81 -13.16
N GLU A 75 -14.91 -7.05 -14.00
CA GLU A 75 -15.24 -6.95 -15.43
C GLU A 75 -15.11 -8.30 -16.14
N ILE A 76 -14.03 -9.05 -15.88
CA ILE A 76 -13.85 -10.41 -16.41
C ILE A 76 -15.06 -11.29 -16.07
N VAL A 77 -15.50 -11.25 -14.80
CA VAL A 77 -16.62 -12.10 -14.36
C VAL A 77 -17.98 -11.57 -14.83
N LYS A 78 -18.19 -10.26 -14.91
CA LYS A 78 -19.40 -9.67 -15.51
C LYS A 78 -19.53 -10.11 -16.97
N ASN A 79 -18.43 -10.11 -17.71
CA ASN A 79 -18.38 -10.57 -19.10
C ASN A 79 -18.65 -12.08 -19.19
N ALA A 80 -18.07 -12.90 -18.31
CA ALA A 80 -18.40 -14.32 -18.23
C ALA A 80 -19.89 -14.57 -17.92
N LYS A 81 -20.48 -13.81 -16.98
CA LYS A 81 -21.90 -13.91 -16.62
C LYS A 81 -22.82 -13.52 -17.78
N LYS A 82 -22.51 -12.43 -18.50
CA LYS A 82 -23.25 -12.03 -19.71
C LYS A 82 -23.18 -13.10 -20.79
N GLY A 83 -21.99 -13.66 -21.03
CA GLY A 83 -21.76 -14.72 -22.01
C GLY A 83 -22.53 -16.01 -21.72
N ILE A 84 -22.82 -16.32 -20.45
CA ILE A 84 -23.61 -17.51 -20.05
C ILE A 84 -25.12 -17.22 -20.04
N LYS A 85 -25.54 -16.02 -19.62
CA LYS A 85 -26.96 -15.70 -19.43
C LYS A 85 -27.74 -15.60 -20.75
N ALA A 86 -27.17 -14.96 -21.77
CA ALA A 86 -27.87 -14.73 -23.03
C ALA A 86 -28.24 -16.04 -23.77
N PRO A 87 -27.33 -17.03 -23.92
CA PRO A 87 -27.66 -18.31 -24.54
C PRO A 87 -28.74 -19.10 -23.78
N ILE A 88 -28.71 -19.06 -22.44
CA ILE A 88 -29.70 -19.76 -21.61
C ILE A 88 -31.08 -19.13 -21.78
N GLN A 89 -31.17 -17.79 -21.78
CA GLN A 89 -32.45 -17.10 -21.96
C GLN A 89 -33.05 -17.36 -23.35
N ASP A 90 -32.20 -17.36 -24.39
CA ASP A 90 -32.61 -17.64 -25.76
C ASP A 90 -33.06 -19.10 -25.96
N PHE A 91 -32.41 -20.03 -25.26
CA PHE A 91 -32.85 -21.42 -25.22
C PHE A 91 -34.24 -21.57 -24.57
N PHE A 92 -34.47 -20.92 -23.42
CA PHE A 92 -35.76 -20.99 -22.72
C PHE A 92 -36.90 -20.32 -23.51
N SER A 93 -36.65 -19.18 -24.17
CA SER A 93 -37.65 -18.52 -25.01
C SER A 93 -38.02 -19.39 -26.22
N THR A 94 -37.02 -19.97 -26.88
CA THR A 94 -37.21 -20.89 -28.01
C THR A 94 -37.98 -22.14 -27.59
N PHE A 95 -37.62 -22.76 -26.48
CA PHE A 95 -38.29 -23.94 -25.95
C PHE A 95 -39.76 -23.68 -25.58
N LYS A 96 -40.07 -22.51 -25.03
CA LYS A 96 -41.44 -22.12 -24.66
C LYS A 96 -42.37 -22.07 -25.88
N ASN A 97 -41.84 -21.64 -27.03
CA ASN A 97 -42.59 -21.43 -28.28
C ASN A 97 -42.79 -22.71 -29.12
N LEU A 98 -42.22 -23.85 -28.74
CA LEU A 98 -42.36 -25.12 -29.47
C LEU A 98 -43.77 -25.75 -29.30
N LYS A 99 -44.23 -26.48 -30.33
CA LYS A 99 -45.46 -27.31 -30.25
C LYS A 99 -45.25 -28.53 -29.35
N LEU A 100 -46.33 -29.14 -28.83
CA LEU A 100 -46.25 -30.23 -27.83
C LEU A 100 -45.38 -31.42 -28.28
N VAL A 101 -45.55 -31.91 -29.51
CA VAL A 101 -44.75 -33.03 -30.06
C VAL A 101 -43.27 -32.66 -30.18
N GLN A 102 -42.97 -31.42 -30.55
CA GLN A 102 -41.60 -30.91 -30.62
C GLN A 102 -40.99 -30.80 -29.21
N LYS A 103 -41.76 -30.36 -28.21
CA LYS A 103 -41.31 -30.31 -26.80
C LYS A 103 -40.95 -31.69 -26.26
N ILE A 104 -41.77 -32.70 -26.54
CA ILE A 104 -41.52 -34.09 -26.13
C ILE A 104 -40.24 -34.62 -26.81
N GLY A 105 -40.09 -34.40 -28.12
CA GLY A 105 -38.88 -34.77 -28.85
C GLY A 105 -37.61 -34.07 -28.32
N THR A 106 -37.68 -32.76 -28.04
CA THR A 106 -36.57 -32.01 -27.46
C THR A 106 -36.21 -32.48 -26.05
N LEU A 107 -37.19 -32.81 -25.20
CA LEU A 107 -36.98 -33.39 -23.87
C LEU A 107 -36.31 -34.76 -23.93
N PHE A 108 -36.74 -35.62 -24.86
CA PHE A 108 -36.13 -36.93 -25.08
C PHE A 108 -34.67 -36.77 -25.54
N LEU A 109 -34.40 -35.89 -26.50
CA LEU A 109 -33.05 -35.58 -26.96
C LEU A 109 -32.16 -35.02 -25.84
N LEU A 110 -32.69 -34.09 -25.02
CA LEU A 110 -32.02 -33.56 -23.84
C LEU A 110 -31.69 -34.65 -22.82
N PHE A 111 -32.56 -35.64 -22.64
CA PHE A 111 -32.31 -36.76 -21.73
C PHE A 111 -31.10 -37.60 -22.20
N PHE A 112 -31.02 -37.92 -23.50
CA PHE A 112 -29.88 -38.65 -24.08
C PHE A 112 -28.59 -37.84 -24.10
N ILE A 113 -28.68 -36.52 -24.27
CA ILE A 113 -27.52 -35.63 -24.27
C ILE A 113 -27.13 -35.24 -22.82
N SER A 114 -28.00 -35.45 -21.83
CA SER A 114 -27.79 -35.03 -20.44
C SER A 114 -26.49 -35.54 -19.81
N PRO A 115 -26.01 -36.79 -20.06
CA PRO A 115 -24.74 -37.23 -19.52
C PRO A 115 -23.56 -36.44 -20.13
N PHE A 116 -23.62 -36.16 -21.43
CA PHE A 116 -22.63 -35.34 -22.13
C PHE A 116 -22.70 -33.87 -21.68
N PHE A 117 -23.90 -33.35 -21.41
CA PHE A 117 -24.11 -32.01 -20.88
C PHE A 117 -23.59 -31.87 -19.45
N LEU A 118 -23.81 -32.88 -18.60
CA LEU A 118 -23.24 -32.95 -17.25
C LEU A 118 -21.71 -33.02 -17.30
N LEU A 119 -21.14 -33.86 -18.16
CA LEU A 119 -19.70 -33.93 -18.39
C LEU A 119 -19.15 -32.58 -18.88
N PHE A 120 -19.85 -31.90 -19.79
CA PHE A 120 -19.49 -30.57 -20.25
C PHE A 120 -19.55 -29.54 -19.11
N ILE A 121 -20.57 -29.58 -18.25
CA ILE A 121 -20.65 -28.73 -17.04
C ILE A 121 -19.46 -29.02 -16.12
N PHE A 122 -19.15 -30.28 -15.83
CA PHE A 122 -18.00 -30.63 -15.00
C PHE A 122 -16.68 -30.17 -15.63
N PHE A 123 -16.54 -30.28 -16.94
CA PHE A 123 -15.38 -29.77 -17.67
C PHE A 123 -15.27 -28.23 -17.58
N VAL A 124 -16.37 -27.51 -17.79
CA VAL A 124 -16.42 -26.05 -17.67
C VAL A 124 -16.12 -25.63 -16.23
N LEU A 125 -16.76 -26.24 -15.24
CA LEU A 125 -16.51 -25.98 -13.81
C LEU A 125 -15.05 -26.27 -13.45
N GLY A 126 -14.49 -27.38 -13.94
CA GLY A 126 -13.09 -27.74 -13.77
C GLY A 126 -12.14 -26.72 -14.39
N LYS A 127 -12.40 -26.30 -15.64
CA LYS A 127 -11.63 -25.27 -16.33
C LYS A 127 -11.72 -23.91 -15.61
N THR A 128 -12.91 -23.52 -15.16
CA THR A 128 -13.13 -22.30 -14.37
C THR A 128 -12.41 -22.40 -13.02
N ALA A 129 -12.47 -23.53 -12.33
CA ALA A 129 -11.76 -23.75 -11.08
C ALA A 129 -10.24 -23.68 -11.26
N ILE A 130 -9.69 -24.29 -12.32
CA ILE A 130 -8.27 -24.19 -12.68
C ILE A 130 -7.89 -22.73 -13.00
N HIS A 131 -8.73 -22.02 -13.77
CA HIS A 131 -8.47 -20.64 -14.11
C HIS A 131 -8.48 -19.74 -12.87
N LEU A 132 -9.48 -19.88 -11.99
CA LEU A 132 -9.55 -19.19 -10.69
C LEU A 132 -8.37 -19.56 -9.78
N TYR A 133 -7.92 -20.81 -9.78
CA TYR A 133 -6.76 -21.27 -9.01
C TYR A 133 -5.43 -20.70 -9.52
N ARG A 134 -5.35 -20.44 -10.83
CA ARG A 134 -4.22 -19.82 -11.52
C ARG A 134 -4.29 -18.29 -11.52
N MET A 135 -5.38 -17.70 -11.05
CA MET A 135 -5.48 -16.24 -10.98
C MET A 135 -4.37 -15.69 -10.09
N PRO A 136 -3.76 -14.56 -10.49
CA PRO A 136 -2.73 -13.93 -9.70
C PRO A 136 -3.30 -13.54 -8.34
N VAL A 137 -2.61 -13.99 -7.31
CA VAL A 137 -2.93 -13.64 -5.92
C VAL A 137 -2.48 -12.20 -5.69
N THR A 138 -3.35 -11.36 -5.14
CA THR A 138 -3.02 -9.96 -4.81
C THR A 138 -1.82 -9.92 -3.88
N GLY A 139 -0.80 -9.11 -4.21
CA GLY A 139 0.41 -8.97 -3.40
C GLY A 139 1.20 -10.28 -3.25
N LYS A 140 1.22 -11.15 -4.28
CA LYS A 140 1.89 -12.46 -4.26
C LYS A 140 3.29 -12.41 -3.63
N ASP A 141 4.08 -11.41 -4.01
CA ASP A 141 5.47 -11.26 -3.60
C ASP A 141 5.67 -10.24 -2.45
N ALA A 142 4.58 -9.63 -1.96
CA ALA A 142 4.62 -8.68 -0.85
C ALA A 142 4.44 -9.38 0.51
N LEU A 143 5.08 -8.83 1.55
CA LEU A 143 4.96 -9.30 2.93
C LEU A 143 3.63 -8.87 3.57
N GLY A 144 3.17 -7.68 3.21
CA GLY A 144 1.87 -7.13 3.51
C GLY A 144 1.39 -6.20 2.40
N PHE A 145 0.14 -5.76 2.49
CA PHE A 145 -0.39 -4.67 1.67
C PHE A 145 -1.65 -4.06 2.31
N PHE A 146 -1.79 -2.75 2.17
CA PHE A 146 -3.05 -2.05 2.39
C PHE A 146 -4.01 -2.26 1.21
N SER A 147 -5.28 -2.49 1.53
CA SER A 147 -6.33 -2.67 0.54
C SER A 147 -7.60 -1.86 0.87
N PRO A 148 -7.93 -0.85 0.06
CA PRO A 148 -9.19 -0.11 0.19
C PRO A 148 -10.31 -0.86 -0.54
N ILE A 149 -11.10 -1.68 0.17
CA ILE A 149 -12.27 -2.32 -0.45
C ILE A 149 -13.31 -1.27 -0.82
N THR A 150 -13.66 -0.40 0.13
CA THR A 150 -14.57 0.74 -0.06
C THR A 150 -14.03 1.96 0.68
N GLN A 151 -14.65 3.13 0.48
CA GLN A 151 -14.34 4.32 1.26
C GLN A 151 -14.53 4.15 2.77
N GLN A 152 -15.26 3.16 3.27
CA GLN A 152 -15.46 2.97 4.71
C GLN A 152 -14.76 1.72 5.24
N LYS A 153 -14.51 0.74 4.38
CA LYS A 153 -13.90 -0.54 4.76
C LYS A 153 -12.51 -0.69 4.16
N SER A 154 -11.53 -0.72 5.05
CA SER A 154 -10.12 -0.88 4.76
C SER A 154 -9.59 -2.16 5.39
N GLU A 155 -8.70 -2.85 4.70
CA GLU A 155 -8.05 -4.07 5.17
C GLU A 155 -6.52 -3.88 5.07
N ILE A 156 -5.79 -4.27 6.12
CA ILE A 156 -4.34 -4.47 6.06
C ILE A 156 -4.11 -5.97 6.02
N VAL A 157 -3.48 -6.45 4.96
CA VAL A 157 -3.24 -7.87 4.72
C VAL A 157 -1.79 -8.18 5.02
N VAL A 158 -1.53 -9.21 5.80
CA VAL A 158 -0.16 -9.63 6.16
C VAL A 158 0.04 -11.14 5.98
N LYS A 159 1.28 -11.54 5.67
CA LYS A 159 1.67 -12.94 5.46
C LYS A 159 2.71 -13.37 6.51
N PRO A 160 2.30 -13.74 7.74
CA PRO A 160 3.22 -14.01 8.86
C PRO A 160 4.31 -15.04 8.56
N LYS A 161 4.02 -16.07 7.76
CA LYS A 161 5.02 -17.08 7.38
C LYS A 161 6.12 -16.48 6.49
N SER A 162 5.74 -15.64 5.53
CA SER A 162 6.70 -14.96 4.65
C SER A 162 7.51 -13.92 5.43
N ILE A 163 6.85 -13.16 6.31
CA ILE A 163 7.48 -12.17 7.19
C ILE A 163 8.53 -12.84 8.10
N LYS A 164 8.15 -13.93 8.76
CA LYS A 164 9.07 -14.71 9.60
C LYS A 164 10.27 -15.25 8.80
N LYS A 165 10.04 -15.71 7.56
CA LYS A 165 11.12 -16.18 6.67
C LYS A 165 12.07 -15.06 6.28
N ALA A 166 11.55 -13.85 6.08
CA ALA A 166 12.34 -12.65 5.78
C ALA A 166 13.03 -12.05 7.02
N GLN A 167 12.79 -12.61 8.22
CA GLN A 167 13.32 -12.11 9.50
C GLN A 167 12.91 -10.66 9.81
N ILE A 168 11.77 -10.22 9.28
CA ILE A 168 11.21 -8.89 9.50
C ILE A 168 10.16 -8.94 10.61
N SER A 169 10.02 -7.83 11.35
CA SER A 169 8.97 -7.69 12.35
C SER A 169 7.59 -7.60 11.71
N LEU A 170 6.66 -8.46 12.15
CA LEU A 170 5.26 -8.38 11.75
C LEU A 170 4.65 -7.01 12.09
N ASP A 171 5.04 -6.44 13.23
CA ASP A 171 4.52 -5.14 13.65
C ASP A 171 5.05 -4.01 12.75
N ALA A 172 6.28 -4.11 12.27
CA ALA A 172 6.83 -3.17 11.28
C ALA A 172 6.05 -3.20 9.97
N VAL A 173 5.73 -4.39 9.46
CA VAL A 173 4.90 -4.51 8.25
C VAL A 173 3.50 -3.92 8.48
N ILE A 174 2.86 -4.20 9.61
CA ILE A 174 1.53 -3.64 9.91
C ILE A 174 1.59 -2.11 10.02
N SER A 175 2.61 -1.57 10.68
CA SER A 175 2.86 -0.13 10.86
C SER A 175 3.06 0.56 9.51
N HIS A 176 3.90 0.00 8.64
CA HIS A 176 4.11 0.48 7.27
C HIS A 176 2.81 0.54 6.45
N GLU A 177 2.06 -0.56 6.42
CA GLU A 177 0.77 -0.60 5.71
C GLU A 177 -0.29 0.30 6.34
N HIS A 178 -0.19 0.58 7.64
CA HIS A 178 -1.07 1.51 8.32
C HIS A 178 -0.84 2.94 7.86
N ILE A 179 0.39 3.34 7.55
CA ILE A 179 0.67 4.64 6.92
C ILE A 179 0.00 4.75 5.56
N HIS A 180 0.04 3.71 4.72
CA HIS A 180 -0.69 3.71 3.45
C HIS A 180 -2.19 3.87 3.62
N LEU A 181 -2.77 3.27 4.66
CA LEU A 181 -4.15 3.52 5.03
C LEU A 181 -4.39 4.99 5.37
N LEU A 182 -3.54 5.60 6.21
CA LEU A 182 -3.69 6.99 6.62
C LEU A 182 -3.53 7.95 5.43
N GLN A 183 -2.53 7.73 4.58
CA GLN A 183 -2.33 8.46 3.32
C GLN A 183 -3.57 8.39 2.43
N HIS A 184 -4.18 7.20 2.28
CA HIS A 184 -5.40 7.04 1.49
C HIS A 184 -6.59 7.84 2.05
N ARG A 185 -6.66 8.01 3.37
CA ARG A 185 -7.77 8.69 4.05
C ARG A 185 -7.59 10.21 4.09
N ILE A 186 -6.38 10.68 4.40
CA ILE A 186 -6.09 12.10 4.62
C ILE A 186 -5.70 12.79 3.32
N PHE A 187 -4.99 12.09 2.43
CA PHE A 187 -4.54 12.62 1.15
C PHE A 187 -5.17 11.84 -0.03
N PRO A 188 -6.51 11.84 -0.17
CA PRO A 188 -7.19 11.06 -1.20
C PRO A 188 -6.81 11.48 -2.63
N ASN A 189 -6.37 12.73 -2.81
CA ASN A 189 -5.96 13.27 -4.10
C ASN A 189 -4.62 12.67 -4.58
N ARG A 190 -3.72 12.30 -3.65
CA ARG A 190 -2.44 11.63 -4.00
C ARG A 190 -2.65 10.25 -4.64
N GLN A 191 -3.82 9.66 -4.45
CA GLN A 191 -4.14 8.31 -4.95
C GLN A 191 -4.45 8.26 -6.45
N VAL A 192 -4.62 9.41 -7.11
CA VAL A 192 -5.06 9.47 -8.51
C VAL A 192 -3.92 9.17 -9.47
N ASP A 193 -2.65 9.35 -9.08
CA ASP A 193 -1.52 9.20 -10.00
C ASP A 193 -0.19 8.81 -9.32
N LEU A 194 -0.22 7.88 -8.35
CA LEU A 194 0.93 7.49 -7.51
C LEU A 194 2.19 7.09 -8.29
N LEU A 195 2.02 6.59 -9.52
CA LEU A 195 3.09 6.24 -10.46
C LEU A 195 2.80 6.81 -11.85
N GLY A 196 2.25 8.01 -11.86
CA GLY A 196 1.82 8.70 -13.05
C GLY A 196 2.90 8.96 -14.07
N TYR A 197 2.45 9.26 -15.28
CA TYR A 197 3.36 9.68 -16.34
C TYR A 197 4.18 10.91 -15.91
N GLU A 198 3.53 11.91 -15.32
CA GLU A 198 4.20 13.15 -14.89
C GLU A 198 5.24 12.91 -13.79
N PHE A 199 4.88 12.16 -12.74
CA PHE A 199 5.83 11.75 -11.70
C PHE A 199 7.03 11.01 -12.28
N LYS A 200 6.79 10.00 -13.14
CA LYS A 200 7.87 9.22 -13.75
C LYS A 200 8.78 10.09 -14.61
N GLU A 201 8.22 11.01 -15.40
CA GLU A 201 8.99 11.95 -16.21
C GLU A 201 9.82 12.91 -15.34
N ASN A 202 9.27 13.39 -14.23
CA ASN A 202 10.00 14.24 -13.30
C ASN A 202 11.17 13.49 -12.66
N ILE A 203 10.93 12.29 -12.10
CA ILE A 203 11.98 11.48 -11.48
C ILE A 203 13.07 11.12 -12.50
N ARG A 204 12.71 10.77 -13.74
CA ARG A 204 13.68 10.43 -14.80
C ARG A 204 14.74 11.49 -15.04
N LYS A 205 14.44 12.78 -14.80
CA LYS A 205 15.37 13.90 -14.94
C LYS A 205 16.44 13.92 -13.84
N PHE A 206 16.15 13.31 -12.70
CA PHE A 206 16.98 13.33 -11.49
C PHE A 206 17.63 11.97 -11.18
N LEU A 207 17.58 11.00 -12.09
CA LEU A 207 18.23 9.71 -11.91
C LEU A 207 19.59 9.67 -12.62
N ASN A 208 20.61 9.14 -11.93
CA ASN A 208 21.99 9.13 -12.41
C ASN A 208 22.24 8.20 -13.62
N GLN A 209 21.39 7.19 -13.84
CA GLN A 209 21.63 6.15 -14.85
C GLN A 209 20.34 5.62 -15.48
N PRO A 210 20.37 5.16 -16.75
CA PRO A 210 19.22 4.53 -17.40
C PRO A 210 18.72 3.27 -16.68
N ALA A 211 19.61 2.49 -16.05
CA ALA A 211 19.24 1.28 -15.32
C ALA A 211 18.30 1.56 -14.14
N LEU A 212 18.36 2.76 -13.58
CA LEU A 212 17.47 3.20 -12.51
C LEU A 212 16.11 3.67 -13.02
N LYS A 213 15.89 3.78 -14.34
CA LYS A 213 14.59 4.20 -14.93
C LYS A 213 13.60 3.02 -15.01
N SER A 214 13.53 2.22 -13.95
CA SER A 214 12.70 1.03 -13.84
C SER A 214 11.42 1.29 -13.03
N GLU A 215 10.36 0.52 -13.29
CA GLU A 215 9.13 0.57 -12.49
C GLU A 215 9.38 0.33 -11.00
N LYS A 216 10.34 -0.55 -10.67
CA LYS A 216 10.74 -0.81 -9.28
C LYS A 216 11.33 0.44 -8.64
N THR A 217 12.21 1.15 -9.33
CA THR A 217 12.81 2.40 -8.82
C THR A 217 11.76 3.50 -8.63
N PHE A 218 10.85 3.66 -9.59
CA PHE A 218 9.76 4.64 -9.47
C PHE A 218 8.85 4.30 -8.29
N TYR A 219 8.57 3.02 -8.05
CA TYR A 219 7.84 2.57 -6.86
C TYR A 219 8.58 2.96 -5.57
N HIS A 220 9.87 2.65 -5.47
CA HIS A 220 10.69 3.01 -4.30
C HIS A 220 10.74 4.52 -4.04
N LEU A 221 10.80 5.35 -5.08
CA LEU A 221 10.83 6.81 -4.97
C LEU A 221 9.44 7.46 -4.86
N SER A 222 8.35 6.68 -4.97
CA SER A 222 7.00 7.25 -4.92
C SER A 222 6.73 7.87 -3.55
N LEU A 223 6.03 9.01 -3.53
CA LEU A 223 5.82 9.83 -2.34
C LEU A 223 5.34 8.99 -1.14
N ASN A 224 4.27 8.22 -1.35
CA ASN A 224 3.66 7.42 -0.30
C ASN A 224 4.60 6.36 0.27
N GLU A 225 5.44 5.78 -0.59
CA GLU A 225 6.38 4.71 -0.25
C GLU A 225 7.60 5.23 0.49
N VAL A 226 8.09 6.43 0.14
CA VAL A 226 9.18 7.09 0.89
C VAL A 226 8.67 7.55 2.26
N GLU A 227 7.48 8.14 2.33
CA GLU A 227 6.84 8.50 3.61
C GLU A 227 6.65 7.29 4.54
N ALA A 228 6.16 6.17 4.00
CA ALA A 228 5.98 4.94 4.79
C ALA A 228 7.32 4.34 5.26
N ARG A 229 8.40 4.47 4.49
CA ARG A 229 9.75 4.10 4.95
C ARG A 229 10.29 5.05 6.02
N LEU A 230 10.08 6.35 5.83
CA LEU A 230 10.49 7.38 6.78
C LEU A 230 9.76 7.20 8.12
N HIS A 231 8.51 6.74 8.10
CA HIS A 231 7.77 6.41 9.31
C HIS A 231 8.53 5.43 10.24
N GLU A 232 9.16 4.38 9.72
CA GLU A 232 9.92 3.44 10.57
C GLU A 232 11.16 4.07 11.20
N VAL A 233 11.78 5.04 10.53
CA VAL A 233 12.89 5.85 11.07
C VAL A 233 12.37 6.73 12.21
N VAL A 234 11.30 7.48 11.96
CA VAL A 234 10.64 8.35 12.94
C VAL A 234 10.17 7.58 14.17
N LEU A 235 9.54 6.43 13.93
CA LEU A 235 9.03 5.57 14.97
C LEU A 235 10.15 5.00 15.84
N SER A 236 11.24 4.55 15.23
CA SER A 236 12.40 4.02 15.95
C SER A 236 13.06 5.12 16.79
N TYR A 237 13.18 6.34 16.27
CA TYR A 237 13.64 7.50 17.03
C TYR A 237 12.74 7.80 18.23
N TYR A 238 11.41 7.85 18.03
CA TYR A 238 10.47 8.09 19.12
C TYR A 238 10.58 7.02 20.21
N ARG A 239 10.71 5.75 19.84
CA ARG A 239 10.85 4.66 20.81
C ARG A 239 12.15 4.77 21.63
N ALA A 240 13.21 5.31 21.04
CA ALA A 240 14.48 5.52 21.73
C ALA A 240 14.46 6.74 22.67
N TYR A 241 13.80 7.84 22.27
CA TYR A 241 13.94 9.13 22.97
C TYR A 241 12.64 9.71 23.54
N GLY A 242 11.49 9.13 23.22
CA GLY A 242 10.17 9.49 23.76
C GLY A 242 9.61 10.83 23.28
N ASN A 243 10.18 11.43 22.23
CA ASN A 243 9.71 12.69 21.67
C ASN A 243 9.98 12.77 20.17
N LEU A 244 9.06 13.36 19.42
CA LEU A 244 9.21 13.64 17.99
C LEU A 244 9.89 15.00 17.76
N PRO A 245 10.67 15.16 16.68
CA PRO A 245 11.18 16.47 16.28
C PRO A 245 10.08 17.53 16.10
N ILE A 246 10.31 18.74 16.61
CA ILE A 246 9.37 19.88 16.50
C ILE A 246 9.79 20.90 15.44
N ASP A 247 11.04 20.83 14.99
CA ASP A 247 11.61 21.73 13.99
C ASP A 247 12.57 20.97 13.06
N TYR A 248 12.96 21.64 11.98
CA TYR A 248 13.86 21.13 10.95
C TYR A 248 15.20 20.64 11.53
N GLN A 249 15.73 21.35 12.53
CA GLN A 249 17.00 21.00 13.17
C GLN A 249 16.89 19.67 13.94
N GLY A 250 15.83 19.49 14.73
CA GLY A 250 15.52 18.22 15.38
C GLY A 250 15.31 17.08 14.39
N PHE A 251 14.73 17.35 13.22
CA PHE A 251 14.59 16.36 12.15
C PHE A 251 15.96 15.92 11.60
N LEU A 252 16.88 16.86 11.35
CA LEU A 252 18.24 16.52 10.93
C LEU A 252 18.97 15.69 11.99
N VAL A 253 18.84 16.05 13.26
CA VAL A 253 19.39 15.24 14.38
C VAL A 253 18.81 13.84 14.35
N MET A 254 17.50 13.67 14.18
CA MET A 254 16.86 12.34 14.08
C MET A 254 17.44 11.50 12.93
N ILE A 255 17.65 12.09 11.75
CA ILE A 255 18.22 11.35 10.61
C ILE A 255 19.68 10.98 10.87
N LEU A 256 20.48 11.91 11.41
CA LEU A 256 21.90 11.70 11.69
C LEU A 256 22.16 10.73 12.85
N SER A 257 21.23 10.65 13.79
CA SER A 257 21.26 9.72 14.93
C SER A 257 20.92 8.27 14.52
N CYS A 258 20.44 8.03 13.30
CA CYS A 258 20.06 6.70 12.84
C CYS A 258 21.30 5.87 12.50
N ASP A 259 21.42 4.65 13.03
CA ASP A 259 22.56 3.77 12.77
C ASP A 259 22.83 3.50 11.28
N VAL A 260 21.78 3.54 10.45
CA VAL A 260 21.84 3.23 9.01
C VAL A 260 21.99 4.48 8.15
N LEU A 261 21.24 5.53 8.46
CA LEU A 261 21.23 6.77 7.65
C LEU A 261 22.30 7.77 8.07
N GLY A 262 22.76 7.71 9.31
CA GLY A 262 23.60 8.75 9.89
C GLY A 262 24.89 8.98 9.12
N GLU A 263 25.62 7.91 8.82
CA GLU A 263 26.90 8.01 8.09
C GLU A 263 26.72 8.47 6.63
N PRO A 264 25.83 7.86 5.81
CA PRO A 264 25.55 8.36 4.46
C PRO A 264 25.13 9.83 4.42
N VAL A 265 24.23 10.23 5.33
CA VAL A 265 23.71 11.60 5.38
C VAL A 265 24.77 12.58 5.88
N SER A 266 25.55 12.21 6.91
CA SER A 266 26.63 13.04 7.41
C SER A 266 27.64 13.39 6.31
N ARG A 267 28.02 12.42 5.47
CA ARG A 267 28.93 12.66 4.33
C ARG A 267 28.35 13.60 3.28
N ILE A 268 27.05 13.53 3.05
CA ILE A 268 26.34 14.42 2.12
C ILE A 268 26.35 15.85 2.68
N LEU A 269 25.94 16.01 3.95
CA LEU A 269 25.78 17.32 4.57
C LEU A 269 27.13 18.02 4.80
N SER A 270 28.16 17.29 5.23
CA SER A 270 29.51 17.83 5.46
C SER A 270 30.17 18.38 4.19
N LYS A 271 29.75 17.91 3.01
CA LYS A 271 30.28 18.41 1.73
C LYS A 271 29.74 19.80 1.36
N TYR A 272 28.63 20.23 1.95
CA TYR A 272 27.94 21.47 1.59
C TYR A 272 27.78 22.43 2.77
N ASP A 273 28.64 22.30 3.79
CA ASP A 273 28.69 23.16 4.98
C ASP A 273 27.32 23.42 5.62
N VAL A 274 26.44 22.41 5.61
CA VAL A 274 25.15 22.51 6.28
C VAL A 274 25.42 22.52 7.77
N ALA A 275 25.04 23.60 8.45
CA ALA A 275 25.11 23.69 9.90
C ALA A 275 24.23 22.59 10.50
N VAL A 276 24.86 21.55 11.02
CA VAL A 276 24.19 20.50 11.77
C VAL A 276 24.12 20.96 13.22
N PRO A 277 22.98 20.81 13.91
CA PRO A 277 22.88 21.06 15.35
C PRO A 277 23.92 20.23 16.10
N GLU A 278 24.25 20.63 17.32
CA GLU A 278 25.17 19.89 18.16
C GLU A 278 24.63 18.46 18.37
N TYR A 279 25.17 17.53 17.58
CA TYR A 279 24.84 16.13 17.62
C TYR A 279 25.59 15.52 18.79
N ASP A 280 24.87 15.16 19.85
CA ASP A 280 25.45 14.63 21.09
C ASP A 280 25.99 13.19 20.97
N GLY A 281 26.03 12.65 19.74
CA GLY A 281 26.53 11.32 19.46
C GLY A 281 25.54 10.20 19.78
N ARG A 282 24.32 10.50 20.26
CA ARG A 282 23.34 9.46 20.60
C ARG A 282 22.79 8.83 19.35
N LYS A 283 23.01 7.52 19.24
CA LYS A 283 22.49 6.69 18.16
C LYS A 283 21.28 5.89 18.60
N TYR A 284 20.40 5.59 17.65
CA TYR A 284 19.31 4.63 17.85
C TYR A 284 19.30 3.59 16.75
N SER A 285 18.95 2.37 17.16
CA SER A 285 18.77 1.24 16.26
C SER A 285 17.33 1.14 15.79
N LEU A 286 17.17 0.65 14.56
CA LEU A 286 15.86 0.47 13.94
C LEU A 286 15.20 -0.83 14.40
N ARG A 287 13.87 -0.82 14.48
CA ARG A 287 13.07 -2.05 14.65
C ARG A 287 13.13 -2.96 13.42
N ASP A 288 13.16 -2.34 12.25
CA ASP A 288 13.37 -2.97 10.96
C ASP A 288 14.34 -2.10 10.15
N VAL A 289 15.41 -2.72 9.67
CA VAL A 289 16.54 -2.03 9.03
C VAL A 289 16.24 -1.74 7.56
N SER A 290 15.43 -2.58 6.90
CA SER A 290 15.17 -2.50 5.46
C SER A 290 14.59 -1.16 4.98
N PRO A 291 13.63 -0.51 5.67
CA PRO A 291 13.12 0.80 5.27
C PRO A 291 14.19 1.90 5.22
N ALA A 292 15.10 1.92 6.20
CA ALA A 292 16.18 2.90 6.24
C ALA A 292 17.29 2.57 5.22
N GLU A 293 17.59 1.30 4.99
CA GLU A 293 18.50 0.87 3.92
C GLU A 293 17.96 1.30 2.55
N ASP A 294 16.66 1.12 2.31
CA ASP A 294 16.01 1.58 1.08
C ASP A 294 16.20 3.09 0.90
N ILE A 295 16.00 3.90 1.96
CA ILE A 295 16.25 5.35 1.90
C ILE A 295 17.73 5.64 1.63
N ALA A 296 18.67 4.95 2.30
CA ALA A 296 20.11 5.11 2.07
C ALA A 296 20.49 4.81 0.62
N ILE A 297 19.92 3.75 0.04
CA ILE A 297 20.10 3.37 -1.36
C ILE A 297 19.55 4.46 -2.30
N MET A 298 18.38 5.04 -1.97
CA MET A 298 17.79 6.12 -2.76
C MET A 298 18.68 7.37 -2.83
N LEU A 299 19.45 7.68 -1.78
CA LEU A 299 20.43 8.77 -1.83
C LEU A 299 21.48 8.57 -2.94
N GLY A 300 21.79 7.30 -3.25
CA GLY A 300 22.68 6.93 -4.35
C GLY A 300 22.03 6.92 -5.73
N TYR A 301 20.71 7.16 -5.85
CA TYR A 301 20.03 7.23 -7.15
C TYR A 301 20.27 8.58 -7.86
N PHE A 302 20.60 9.61 -7.10
CA PHE A 302 20.80 10.95 -7.63
C PHE A 302 22.19 11.12 -8.28
N PRO A 303 22.34 12.03 -9.28
CA PRO A 303 23.58 12.22 -10.02
C PRO A 303 24.75 12.70 -9.16
N ASP A 304 24.46 13.50 -8.14
CA ASP A 304 25.45 14.09 -7.27
C ASP A 304 24.90 14.31 -5.85
N PHE A 305 25.82 14.67 -4.94
CA PHE A 305 25.48 14.93 -3.55
C PHE A 305 24.63 16.19 -3.35
N SER A 306 24.52 17.08 -4.33
CA SER A 306 23.64 18.26 -4.23
C SER A 306 22.19 17.80 -4.23
N TYR A 307 21.79 16.96 -5.19
CA TYR A 307 20.45 16.39 -5.23
C TYR A 307 20.15 15.49 -4.03
N ALA A 308 21.14 14.70 -3.57
CA ALA A 308 20.96 13.89 -2.36
C ALA A 308 20.79 14.77 -1.11
N LYS A 309 21.52 15.89 -0.99
CA LYS A 309 21.32 16.90 0.06
C LYS A 309 19.89 17.44 -0.01
N ARG A 310 19.46 17.91 -1.19
CA ARG A 310 18.10 18.44 -1.39
C ARG A 310 17.04 17.39 -1.06
N PHE A 311 17.28 16.12 -1.37
CA PHE A 311 16.37 15.05 -0.99
C PHE A 311 16.23 14.92 0.53
N VAL A 312 17.33 14.98 1.29
CA VAL A 312 17.29 14.91 2.76
C VAL A 312 16.67 16.18 3.36
N CYS A 313 17.19 17.35 2.97
CA CYS A 313 16.85 18.63 3.58
C CYS A 313 15.47 19.16 3.17
N GLU A 314 15.09 18.97 1.90
CA GLU A 314 13.82 19.48 1.36
C GLU A 314 12.79 18.35 1.33
N ALA A 315 13.06 17.23 0.63
CA ALA A 315 12.01 16.21 0.40
C ALA A 315 11.65 15.38 1.65
N LEU A 316 12.63 14.78 2.34
CA LEU A 316 12.35 13.96 3.54
C LEU A 316 11.82 14.81 4.70
N SER A 317 12.31 16.05 4.83
CA SER A 317 11.79 17.00 5.81
C SER A 317 10.31 17.32 5.58
N MET A 318 9.92 17.60 4.33
CA MET A 318 8.52 17.81 3.97
C MET A 318 7.65 16.57 4.25
N MET A 319 8.16 15.38 3.92
CA MET A 319 7.49 14.11 4.21
C MET A 319 7.31 13.85 5.71
N TYR A 320 8.27 14.30 6.54
CA TYR A 320 8.11 14.25 7.99
C TYR A 320 6.97 15.16 8.46
N GLY A 321 6.85 16.38 7.93
CA GLY A 321 5.69 17.23 8.18
C GLY A 321 4.37 16.56 7.80
N ASN A 322 4.33 15.88 6.64
CA ASN A 322 3.15 15.09 6.24
C ASN A 322 2.85 13.96 7.24
N LEU A 323 3.88 13.26 7.75
CA LEU A 323 3.71 12.23 8.77
C LEU A 323 3.09 12.78 10.07
N LEU A 324 3.45 13.99 10.50
CA LEU A 324 2.82 14.64 11.65
C LEU A 324 1.31 14.85 11.45
N VAL A 325 0.89 15.24 10.23
CA VAL A 325 -0.53 15.28 9.85
C VAL A 325 -1.16 13.90 9.92
N LEU A 326 -0.48 12.87 9.41
CA LEU A 326 -0.96 11.48 9.44
C LEU A 326 -1.12 10.94 10.88
N TYR A 327 -0.26 11.36 11.81
CA TYR A 327 -0.36 11.01 13.23
C TYR A 327 -1.47 11.79 13.95
N GLY A 328 -2.00 12.84 13.32
CA GLY A 328 -3.23 13.52 13.71
C GLY A 328 -3.05 14.96 14.20
N ASP A 329 -1.87 15.57 14.06
CA ASP A 329 -1.60 16.92 14.56
C ASP A 329 -1.17 17.87 13.42
N SER A 330 -2.15 18.39 12.70
CA SER A 330 -1.92 19.34 11.59
C SER A 330 -1.31 20.66 12.06
N ASP A 331 -1.61 21.11 13.28
CA ASP A 331 -1.11 22.37 13.80
C ASP A 331 0.38 22.29 14.11
N LEU A 332 0.84 21.19 14.73
CA LEU A 332 2.27 20.96 14.91
C LEU A 332 2.97 20.72 13.57
N ALA A 333 2.33 19.99 12.64
CA ALA A 333 2.87 19.81 11.30
C ALA A 333 3.12 21.16 10.61
N PHE A 334 2.15 22.08 10.66
CA PHE A 334 2.28 23.41 10.08
C PHE A 334 3.44 24.19 10.72
N LYS A 335 3.51 24.23 12.05
CA LYS A 335 4.62 24.89 12.78
C LYS A 335 5.98 24.31 12.44
N TYR A 336 6.06 22.98 12.32
CA TYR A 336 7.28 22.32 11.87
C TYR A 336 7.67 22.77 10.46
N LEU A 337 6.71 22.77 9.53
CA LEU A 337 6.95 23.14 8.13
C LEU A 337 7.38 24.60 7.97
N GLU A 338 6.94 25.51 8.84
CA GLU A 338 7.44 26.90 8.89
C GLU A 338 8.94 26.99 9.21
N THR A 339 9.53 25.96 9.83
CA THR A 339 10.98 25.91 10.11
C THR A 339 11.80 25.33 8.96
N VAL A 340 11.16 24.81 7.92
CA VAL A 340 11.84 24.24 6.74
C VAL A 340 12.11 25.37 5.75
N GLU A 341 13.40 25.64 5.50
CA GLU A 341 13.81 26.80 4.68
C GLU A 341 13.34 26.73 3.22
N CYS A 342 13.23 25.52 2.64
CA CYS A 342 12.90 25.32 1.23
C CYS A 342 12.23 23.96 0.97
N SER A 343 11.29 23.94 0.02
CA SER A 343 10.55 22.74 -0.42
C SER A 343 10.56 22.57 -1.95
N ASP A 344 11.42 23.30 -2.67
CA ASP A 344 11.46 23.31 -4.13
C ASP A 344 11.70 21.92 -4.71
N PHE A 345 12.60 21.14 -4.12
CA PHE A 345 12.91 19.80 -4.61
C PHE A 345 11.77 18.82 -4.38
N TYR A 346 11.10 18.93 -3.23
CA TYR A 346 9.87 18.16 -2.96
C TYR A 346 8.83 18.42 -4.06
N THR A 347 8.60 19.70 -4.38
CA THR A 347 7.67 20.12 -5.42
C THR A 347 8.11 19.65 -6.81
N GLN A 348 9.42 19.72 -7.12
CA GLN A 348 9.99 19.25 -8.39
C GLN A 348 9.82 17.73 -8.58
N LEU A 349 9.94 16.94 -7.51
CA LEU A 349 9.81 15.48 -7.57
C LEU A 349 8.34 15.05 -7.66
N TYR A 350 7.47 15.66 -6.85
CA TYR A 350 6.12 15.15 -6.60
C TYR A 350 4.98 16.02 -7.14
N GLY A 351 5.26 17.23 -7.61
CA GLY A 351 4.26 18.16 -8.14
C GLY A 351 3.27 18.70 -7.10
N GLU A 352 3.43 18.34 -5.84
CA GLU A 352 2.56 18.77 -4.75
C GLU A 352 3.05 20.11 -4.19
N LYS A 353 2.12 21.06 -4.09
CA LYS A 353 2.37 22.34 -3.42
C LYS A 353 2.11 22.16 -1.94
N THR A 354 3.03 22.70 -1.13
CA THR A 354 2.96 22.73 0.34
C THR A 354 1.80 23.54 0.86
#